data_AF-A0A8I2J6K1-F1
#
_entry.id   AF-A0A8I2J6K1-F1
#
_cell.length_a   1.000
_cell.length_b   1.000
_cell.length_c   1.000
_cell.angle_alpha   90.00
_cell.angle_beta   90.00
_cell.angle_gamma   90.00
#
_symmetry.space_group_name_H-M   'P 1'
#
loop_
_entity.id
_entity.type
_entity.pdbx_description
1 polymer ?
#
loop_
_entity_poly.entity_id
_entity_poly.type
_entity_poly.pdbx_seq_one_letter_code
_entity_poly.pdbx_strand_id
1 'polypeptide(L)'
;MVSAKGTPGQDHPGKAARRHVRDGVTRPPRPGQSLAERLPLVARDWDTADNGGIGADQVAWRSSLLAAWRCHRCGYRGENTVAGRVQICLRRGPEYGCRRCSIGRRDRPGPGASLAEVWPDRAAEFHAELNAPWTAADLTTGSGRKMYWHCVAGLDHAPYLQSVSNRRKSGCPACVNRVVTEANSLLTRFPQIAAQWHPSKNGALGPSGVVAGSNRRVWWRCARGHEWQAHVSTRVAQRTGCGICRRQQSGVEVALFAELHELLVPLLGQRAVRRHVRPDRVERKIARCDILVTSPGGAVVVEYDGAYWHRDRLGPDRKKALAIRGAGYGMVRVREAPLLPLHPDDVVIDEGAGAHAAAPAVLRRMLERQWLPSQLSSVVDEYTAAGRLCGAEFCAGLLTDVERPDFGDESLAVTHPAVAAEWDYEANGTLTPRQVKAHTSAPAWWICPLGDRYSCAPRERATGRGCSVCSGRRVNARTSLAACRPDLAAEYVAGNERSADDIGIGSHARVLWRCSTCAYEWRAILRSRTRSGAGCPACAGKVATASVNLAAVYPAVASTWHLALNGELRPDDVRPKSNKIVWWLCPDCGESYKGTVVDRVTAKHPCCGPCARIRARTLRGK
;
A
#
# COMPACT_ATOMS: atom_id res chain seq x y z
N MET A 1 -50.22 13.01 6.74
CA MET A 1 -51.49 13.65 6.35
C MET A 1 -51.63 13.56 4.84
N VAL A 2 -52.38 12.60 4.32
CA VAL A 2 -52.79 12.57 2.91
C VAL A 2 -54.24 12.11 2.89
N SER A 3 -55.11 13.04 2.51
CA SER A 3 -56.57 12.93 2.52
C SER A 3 -57.07 11.89 1.52
N ALA A 4 -57.93 10.98 2.00
CA ALA A 4 -58.72 10.10 1.16
C ALA A 4 -60.00 10.83 0.69
N LYS A 5 -60.17 10.96 -0.62
CA LYS A 5 -61.43 11.40 -1.25
C LYS A 5 -62.44 10.25 -1.18
N GLY A 6 -63.47 10.40 -0.35
CA GLY A 6 -64.66 9.55 -0.38
C GLY A 6 -65.63 10.03 -1.45
N THR A 7 -66.13 9.10 -2.26
CA THR A 7 -67.32 9.29 -3.10
C THR A 7 -68.53 8.69 -2.37
N PRO A 8 -69.69 9.38 -2.33
CA PRO A 8 -70.88 8.87 -1.64
C PRO A 8 -71.66 7.93 -2.57
N GLY A 9 -71.73 6.65 -2.18
CA GLY A 9 -72.54 5.64 -2.85
C GLY A 9 -73.91 5.51 -2.21
N GLN A 10 -74.89 6.17 -2.82
CA GLN A 10 -76.33 5.89 -2.92
C GLN A 10 -76.98 4.95 -1.87
N ASP A 11 -77.91 5.52 -1.11
CA ASP A 11 -78.88 4.82 -0.26
C ASP A 11 -79.84 3.94 -1.07
N HIS A 12 -79.96 2.68 -0.66
CA HIS A 12 -81.01 1.74 -1.07
C HIS A 12 -81.98 1.48 0.10
N PRO A 13 -83.28 1.23 -0.16
CA PRO A 13 -84.34 1.30 0.83
C PRO A 13 -84.27 0.20 1.90
N GLY A 14 -84.86 0.51 3.06
CA GLY A 14 -84.71 -0.20 4.33
C GLY A 14 -84.87 -1.72 4.30
N LYS A 15 -83.86 -2.42 4.82
CA LYS A 15 -83.97 -3.83 5.25
C LYS A 15 -84.40 -3.85 6.72
N ALA A 16 -85.51 -4.52 7.01
CA ALA A 16 -85.93 -4.81 8.39
C ALA A 16 -84.76 -5.37 9.21
N ALA A 17 -84.59 -4.88 10.44
CA ALA A 17 -83.54 -5.32 11.34
C ALA A 17 -83.64 -6.83 11.58
N ARG A 18 -82.55 -7.56 11.33
CA ARG A 18 -82.51 -9.02 11.54
C ARG A 18 -82.45 -9.30 13.05
N ARG A 19 -83.32 -10.20 13.52
CA ARG A 19 -83.34 -10.67 14.90
C ARG A 19 -82.13 -11.56 15.21
N HIS A 20 -81.49 -11.36 16.36
CA HIS A 20 -80.32 -12.15 16.77
C HIS A 20 -80.73 -13.33 17.64
N VAL A 21 -79.90 -14.37 17.66
CA VAL A 21 -80.06 -15.50 18.58
C VAL A 21 -79.94 -15.05 20.04
N ARG A 22 -79.01 -14.15 20.36
CA ARG A 22 -78.84 -13.59 21.71
C ARG A 22 -80.09 -12.88 22.26
N ASP A 23 -81.02 -12.48 21.39
CA ASP A 23 -82.30 -11.85 21.74
C ASP A 23 -83.42 -12.90 21.97
N GLY A 24 -83.04 -14.18 22.11
CA GLY A 24 -83.94 -15.30 22.39
C GLY A 24 -84.45 -16.05 21.14
N VAL A 25 -84.85 -17.31 21.35
CA VAL A 25 -85.43 -18.19 20.32
C VAL A 25 -86.88 -18.48 20.69
N THR A 26 -87.83 -18.15 19.82
CA THR A 26 -89.28 -18.20 20.14
C THR A 26 -89.88 -19.60 20.10
N ARG A 27 -89.26 -20.55 19.39
CA ARG A 27 -89.75 -21.95 19.29
C ARG A 27 -88.56 -22.91 19.19
N PRO A 28 -88.55 -24.01 19.96
CA PRO A 28 -87.52 -25.04 19.82
C PRO A 28 -87.62 -25.74 18.46
N PRO A 29 -86.51 -26.26 17.92
CA PRO A 29 -86.53 -27.04 16.68
C PRO A 29 -87.31 -28.35 16.87
N ARG A 30 -87.92 -28.85 15.79
CA ARG A 30 -88.48 -30.21 15.78
C ARG A 30 -87.35 -31.24 15.96
N PRO A 31 -87.63 -32.45 16.49
CA PRO A 31 -86.62 -33.51 16.60
C PRO A 31 -85.87 -33.74 15.28
N GLY A 32 -84.53 -33.76 15.34
CA GLY A 32 -83.65 -33.94 14.17
C GLY A 32 -83.51 -32.71 13.25
N GLN A 33 -84.07 -31.56 13.63
CA GLN A 33 -83.99 -30.30 12.87
C GLN A 33 -83.12 -29.24 13.54
N SER A 34 -82.51 -29.53 14.69
CA SER A 34 -81.52 -28.62 15.29
C SER A 34 -80.25 -28.54 14.45
N LEU A 35 -79.48 -27.45 14.59
CA LEU A 35 -78.19 -27.32 13.93
C LEU A 35 -77.20 -28.38 14.44
N ALA A 36 -77.18 -28.65 15.74
CA ALA A 36 -76.30 -29.63 16.36
C ALA A 36 -76.54 -31.06 15.87
N GLU A 37 -77.80 -31.50 15.80
CA GLU A 37 -78.15 -32.86 15.35
C GLU A 37 -77.93 -33.03 13.84
N ARG A 38 -78.35 -32.04 13.03
CA ARG A 38 -78.35 -32.20 11.58
C ARG A 38 -76.99 -31.94 10.95
N LEU A 39 -76.21 -31.01 11.52
CA LEU A 39 -74.97 -30.52 10.93
C LEU A 39 -73.90 -30.28 12.04
N PRO A 40 -73.45 -31.34 12.74
CA PRO A 40 -72.53 -31.21 13.87
C PRO A 40 -71.20 -30.54 13.50
N LEU A 41 -70.71 -30.74 12.27
CA LEU A 41 -69.49 -30.09 11.79
C LEU A 41 -69.64 -28.57 11.62
N VAL A 42 -70.85 -28.09 11.32
CA VAL A 42 -71.15 -26.65 11.25
C VAL A 42 -71.40 -26.11 12.66
N ALA A 43 -72.07 -26.89 13.51
CA ALA A 43 -72.36 -26.55 14.90
C ALA A 43 -71.09 -26.36 15.75
N ARG A 44 -69.96 -27.02 15.41
CA ARG A 44 -68.66 -26.82 16.08
C ARG A 44 -68.16 -25.36 16.05
N ASP A 45 -68.57 -24.58 15.06
CA ASP A 45 -68.21 -23.15 14.95
C ASP A 45 -69.18 -22.23 15.74
N TRP A 46 -70.15 -22.78 16.46
CA TRP A 46 -71.12 -22.00 17.23
C TRP A 46 -70.47 -21.34 18.45
N ASP A 47 -70.71 -20.05 18.66
CA ASP A 47 -70.24 -19.34 19.85
C ASP A 47 -71.37 -19.20 20.87
N THR A 48 -71.51 -20.16 21.78
CA THR A 48 -72.59 -20.15 22.79
C THR A 48 -72.54 -18.91 23.68
N ALA A 49 -71.33 -18.43 24.02
CA ALA A 49 -71.17 -17.26 24.88
C ALA A 49 -71.70 -16.00 24.20
N ASP A 50 -71.28 -15.75 22.95
CA ASP A 50 -71.71 -14.57 22.19
C ASP A 50 -73.18 -14.67 21.70
N ASN A 51 -73.77 -15.88 21.73
CA ASN A 51 -75.19 -16.13 21.45
C ASN A 51 -76.08 -16.12 22.72
N GLY A 52 -75.61 -15.57 23.84
CA GLY A 52 -76.43 -15.41 25.04
C GLY A 52 -76.73 -16.70 25.79
N GLY A 53 -75.83 -17.69 25.72
CA GLY A 53 -75.98 -18.99 26.36
C GLY A 53 -76.81 -20.01 25.57
N ILE A 54 -77.36 -19.62 24.41
CA ILE A 54 -78.19 -20.50 23.59
C ILE A 54 -77.31 -21.44 22.75
N GLY A 55 -77.53 -22.74 22.91
CA GLY A 55 -76.80 -23.80 22.20
C GLY A 55 -77.27 -24.02 20.76
N ALA A 56 -76.41 -24.64 19.94
CA ALA A 56 -76.73 -24.99 18.54
C ALA A 56 -77.83 -26.08 18.42
N ASP A 57 -78.06 -26.84 19.48
CA ASP A 57 -79.15 -27.80 19.65
C ASP A 57 -80.52 -27.11 19.83
N GLN A 58 -80.53 -25.86 20.31
CA GLN A 58 -81.74 -25.09 20.58
C GLN A 58 -82.21 -24.26 19.37
N VAL A 59 -81.47 -24.28 18.25
CA VAL A 59 -81.77 -23.48 17.06
C VAL A 59 -81.90 -24.36 15.82
N ALA A 60 -82.99 -24.17 15.06
CA ALA A 60 -83.20 -24.91 13.82
C ALA A 60 -82.14 -24.56 12.76
N TRP A 61 -81.63 -25.55 12.02
CA TRP A 61 -80.54 -25.34 11.05
C TRP A 61 -80.92 -24.42 9.87
N ARG A 62 -82.22 -24.28 9.58
CA ARG A 62 -82.77 -23.34 8.57
C ARG A 62 -83.17 -21.98 9.16
N SER A 63 -82.83 -21.69 10.41
CA SER A 63 -83.20 -20.43 11.05
C SER A 63 -82.60 -19.22 10.34
N SER A 64 -83.41 -18.19 10.12
CA SER A 64 -82.98 -16.90 9.60
C SER A 64 -82.38 -15.98 10.67
N LEU A 65 -82.34 -16.41 11.94
CA LEU A 65 -81.75 -15.65 13.05
C LEU A 65 -80.26 -15.45 12.82
N LEU A 66 -79.77 -14.25 13.15
CA LEU A 66 -78.35 -13.94 13.14
C LEU A 66 -77.66 -14.54 14.36
N ALA A 67 -76.64 -15.36 14.15
CA ALA A 67 -75.87 -15.99 15.21
C ALA A 67 -74.41 -15.53 15.16
N ALA A 68 -73.77 -15.48 16.32
CA ALA A 68 -72.34 -15.34 16.47
C ALA A 68 -71.65 -16.69 16.21
N TRP A 69 -70.57 -16.65 15.43
CA TRP A 69 -69.77 -17.82 15.07
C TRP A 69 -68.31 -17.60 15.43
N ARG A 70 -67.68 -18.62 15.98
CA ARG A 70 -66.25 -18.65 16.26
C ARG A 70 -65.62 -19.82 15.52
N CYS A 71 -64.80 -19.53 14.52
CA CYS A 71 -64.11 -20.57 13.75
C CYS A 71 -63.21 -21.40 14.67
N HIS A 72 -63.48 -22.70 14.81
CA HIS A 72 -62.65 -23.60 15.63
C HIS A 72 -61.19 -23.66 15.17
N ARG A 73 -60.89 -23.37 13.90
CA ARG A 73 -59.55 -23.47 13.31
C ARG A 73 -58.70 -22.21 13.44
N CYS A 74 -59.30 -21.02 13.35
CA CYS A 74 -58.54 -19.75 13.34
C CYS A 74 -59.02 -18.72 14.37
N GLY A 75 -60.03 -19.06 15.17
CA GLY A 75 -60.59 -18.17 16.20
C GLY A 75 -61.33 -16.95 15.67
N TYR A 76 -61.48 -16.79 14.35
CA TYR A 76 -62.20 -15.66 13.76
C TYR A 76 -63.66 -15.64 14.22
N ARG A 77 -64.06 -14.51 14.81
CA ARG A 77 -65.43 -14.22 15.21
C ARG A 77 -66.15 -13.45 14.11
N GLY A 78 -67.42 -13.78 13.87
CA GLY A 78 -68.27 -13.03 12.96
C GLY A 78 -69.70 -13.49 13.00
N GLU A 79 -70.60 -12.69 12.42
CA GLU A 79 -72.03 -12.94 12.45
C GLU A 79 -72.54 -13.41 11.08
N ASN A 80 -73.45 -14.38 11.10
CA ASN A 80 -74.21 -14.79 9.92
C ASN A 80 -75.50 -15.46 10.37
N THR A 81 -76.51 -15.48 9.50
CA THR A 81 -77.72 -16.25 9.78
C THR A 81 -77.41 -17.74 9.83
N VAL A 82 -78.13 -18.51 10.65
CA VAL A 82 -77.94 -19.97 10.74
C VAL A 82 -78.10 -20.64 9.37
N ALA A 83 -79.20 -20.36 8.68
CA ALA A 83 -79.43 -20.84 7.31
C ALA A 83 -78.34 -20.38 6.34
N GLY A 84 -77.89 -19.12 6.43
CA GLY A 84 -76.85 -18.57 5.58
C GLY A 84 -75.49 -19.26 5.77
N ARG A 85 -75.09 -19.50 7.03
CA ARG A 85 -73.85 -20.23 7.35
C ARG A 85 -73.94 -21.68 6.87
N VAL A 86 -75.08 -22.34 7.09
CA VAL A 86 -75.32 -23.70 6.61
C VAL A 86 -75.25 -23.77 5.08
N GLN A 87 -75.87 -22.84 4.35
CA GLN A 87 -75.83 -22.84 2.88
C GLN A 87 -74.42 -22.58 2.32
N ILE A 88 -73.59 -21.83 3.04
CA ILE A 88 -72.16 -21.67 2.69
C ILE A 88 -71.43 -22.99 2.88
N CYS A 89 -71.62 -23.66 4.02
CA CYS A 89 -71.01 -24.95 4.34
C CYS A 89 -71.49 -26.08 3.42
N LEU A 90 -72.77 -26.13 3.04
CA LEU A 90 -73.28 -27.14 2.11
C LEU A 90 -72.72 -26.96 0.69
N ARG A 91 -72.58 -25.72 0.21
CA ARG A 91 -72.04 -25.45 -1.14
C ARG A 91 -70.55 -25.64 -1.23
N ARG A 92 -69.81 -25.32 -0.17
CA ARG A 92 -68.34 -25.28 -0.21
C ARG A 92 -67.68 -26.42 0.55
N GLY A 93 -68.46 -27.20 1.31
CA GLY A 93 -67.98 -28.17 2.30
C GLY A 93 -67.97 -27.59 3.73
N PRO A 94 -68.16 -28.40 4.78
CA PRO A 94 -68.23 -27.94 6.17
C PRO A 94 -66.94 -27.28 6.67
N GLU A 95 -65.79 -27.58 6.08
CA GLU A 95 -64.50 -26.92 6.38
C GLU A 95 -64.37 -25.48 5.82
N TYR A 96 -65.34 -25.03 5.01
CA TYR A 96 -65.22 -23.84 4.18
C TYR A 96 -66.20 -22.70 4.56
N GLY A 97 -66.85 -22.83 5.73
CA GLY A 97 -67.80 -21.85 6.26
C GLY A 97 -67.18 -20.52 6.71
N CYS A 98 -65.88 -20.50 7.04
CA CYS A 98 -65.21 -19.31 7.57
C CYS A 98 -64.62 -18.43 6.44
N ARG A 99 -65.08 -17.17 6.33
CA ARG A 99 -64.59 -16.20 5.34
C ARG A 99 -63.06 -16.02 5.39
N ARG A 100 -62.48 -15.92 6.60
CA ARG A 100 -61.03 -15.77 6.81
C ARG A 100 -60.23 -17.01 6.38
N CYS A 101 -60.74 -18.21 6.66
CA CYS A 101 -60.10 -19.47 6.20
C CYS A 101 -60.25 -19.67 4.69
N SER A 102 -61.39 -19.27 4.10
CA SER A 102 -61.63 -19.39 2.66
C SER A 102 -60.80 -18.41 1.82
N ILE A 103 -60.44 -17.24 2.35
CA ILE A 103 -59.48 -16.31 1.74
C ILE A 103 -58.05 -16.88 1.84
N GLY A 104 -57.72 -17.60 2.92
CA GLY A 104 -56.41 -18.21 3.12
C GLY A 104 -56.16 -19.55 2.40
N ARG A 105 -57.12 -20.11 1.66
CA ARG A 105 -57.02 -21.45 1.02
C ARG A 105 -57.26 -21.51 -0.48
N ARG A 106 -57.36 -20.38 -1.19
CA ARG A 106 -57.18 -20.39 -2.65
C ARG A 106 -55.73 -20.65 -3.06
N ASP A 107 -54.80 -20.54 -2.12
CA ASP A 107 -53.34 -20.61 -2.34
C ASP A 107 -52.66 -21.79 -1.64
N ARG A 108 -53.41 -22.84 -1.24
CA ARG A 108 -52.75 -24.01 -0.65
C ARG A 108 -51.93 -24.73 -1.72
N PRO A 109 -50.66 -25.05 -1.44
CA PRO A 109 -49.85 -25.80 -2.38
C PRO A 109 -50.52 -27.13 -2.73
N GLY A 110 -50.51 -27.50 -4.01
CA GLY A 110 -50.82 -28.88 -4.40
C GLY A 110 -49.75 -29.85 -3.85
N PRO A 111 -49.99 -31.17 -3.91
CA PRO A 111 -49.01 -32.17 -3.49
C PRO A 111 -47.64 -31.91 -4.13
N GLY A 112 -46.57 -31.92 -3.33
CA GLY A 112 -45.21 -31.66 -3.79
C GLY A 112 -44.86 -30.20 -4.10
N ALA A 113 -45.78 -29.24 -3.86
CA ALA A 113 -45.54 -27.82 -4.14
C ALA A 113 -45.28 -26.98 -2.87
N SER A 114 -45.36 -27.58 -1.68
CA SER A 114 -45.16 -26.86 -0.42
C SER A 114 -43.68 -26.57 -0.15
N LEU A 115 -43.39 -25.57 0.67
CA LEU A 115 -42.04 -25.23 1.10
C LEU A 115 -41.39 -26.40 1.83
N ALA A 116 -42.15 -27.16 2.63
CA ALA A 116 -41.68 -28.34 3.34
C ALA A 116 -41.23 -29.46 2.39
N GLU A 117 -41.94 -29.67 1.28
CA GLU A 117 -41.62 -30.71 0.31
C GLU A 117 -40.54 -30.27 -0.68
N VAL A 118 -40.60 -29.02 -1.17
CA VAL A 118 -39.69 -28.53 -2.20
C VAL A 118 -38.34 -28.11 -1.63
N TRP A 119 -38.30 -27.46 -0.45
CA TRP A 119 -37.07 -27.02 0.22
C TRP A 119 -37.03 -27.44 1.69
N PRO A 120 -36.85 -28.74 2.00
CA PRO A 120 -36.85 -29.26 3.38
C PRO A 120 -35.81 -28.57 4.27
N ASP A 121 -34.61 -28.28 3.75
CA ASP A 121 -33.56 -27.57 4.50
C ASP A 121 -33.98 -26.16 4.90
N ARG A 122 -34.74 -25.46 4.05
CA ARG A 122 -35.26 -24.11 4.38
C ARG A 122 -36.48 -24.18 5.28
N ALA A 123 -37.29 -25.22 5.14
CA ALA A 123 -38.39 -25.49 6.05
C ALA A 123 -37.87 -25.77 7.47
N ALA A 124 -36.70 -26.41 7.61
CA ALA A 124 -36.05 -26.59 8.91
C ALA A 124 -35.71 -25.26 9.59
N GLU A 125 -35.37 -24.21 8.83
CA GLU A 125 -35.13 -22.86 9.37
C GLU A 125 -36.41 -22.08 9.74
N PHE A 126 -37.60 -22.64 9.52
CA PHE A 126 -38.87 -21.97 9.77
C PHE A 126 -39.16 -21.90 11.27
N HIS A 127 -39.46 -20.70 11.79
CA HIS A 127 -39.74 -20.55 13.23
C HIS A 127 -41.19 -20.90 13.55
N ALA A 128 -41.46 -22.13 14.02
CA ALA A 128 -42.81 -22.65 14.20
C ALA A 128 -43.68 -21.80 15.16
N GLU A 129 -43.15 -21.43 16.34
CA GLU A 129 -43.92 -20.72 17.37
C GLU A 129 -44.33 -19.31 16.94
N LEU A 130 -43.37 -18.50 16.48
CA LEU A 130 -43.61 -17.13 16.01
C LEU A 130 -44.47 -17.05 14.74
N ASN A 131 -44.54 -18.11 13.95
CA ASN A 131 -45.36 -18.16 12.74
C ASN A 131 -46.72 -18.84 12.94
N ALA A 132 -47.02 -19.38 14.12
CA ALA A 132 -48.28 -20.07 14.40
C ALA A 132 -49.48 -19.16 14.03
N PRO A 133 -50.52 -19.68 13.34
CA PRO A 133 -50.78 -21.10 13.03
C PRO A 133 -50.23 -21.58 11.67
N TRP A 134 -49.33 -20.83 11.02
CA TRP A 134 -48.78 -21.23 9.71
C TRP A 134 -47.67 -22.25 9.87
N THR A 135 -47.70 -23.30 9.05
CA THR A 135 -46.60 -24.26 8.91
C THR A 135 -45.90 -24.10 7.57
N ALA A 136 -44.70 -24.66 7.41
CA ALA A 136 -44.03 -24.71 6.12
C ALA A 136 -44.84 -25.49 5.05
N ALA A 137 -45.72 -26.41 5.46
CA ALA A 137 -46.61 -27.13 4.54
C ALA A 137 -47.75 -26.24 3.99
N ASP A 138 -48.07 -25.11 4.63
CA ASP A 138 -49.12 -24.19 4.19
C ASP A 138 -48.64 -23.16 3.14
N LEU A 139 -47.36 -23.17 2.75
CA LEU A 139 -46.72 -22.12 1.95
C LEU A 139 -46.04 -22.70 0.72
N THR A 140 -46.15 -22.06 -0.45
CA THR A 140 -45.32 -22.37 -1.63
C THR A 140 -43.97 -21.64 -1.53
N THR A 141 -42.92 -22.18 -2.16
CA THR A 141 -41.60 -21.54 -2.24
C THR A 141 -41.60 -20.16 -2.89
N GLY A 142 -42.56 -19.88 -3.78
CA GLY A 142 -42.76 -18.57 -4.41
C GLY A 142 -43.49 -17.53 -3.56
N SER A 143 -43.89 -17.85 -2.31
CA SER A 143 -44.76 -16.98 -1.53
C SER A 143 -44.08 -15.64 -1.15
N GLY A 144 -44.78 -14.52 -1.35
CA GLY A 144 -44.33 -13.20 -0.90
C GLY A 144 -44.49 -12.95 0.61
N ARG A 145 -45.11 -13.89 1.34
CA ARG A 145 -45.42 -13.71 2.78
C ARG A 145 -44.15 -13.65 3.61
N LYS A 146 -44.06 -12.66 4.49
CA LYS A 146 -42.99 -12.52 5.49
C LYS A 146 -43.26 -13.46 6.66
N MET A 147 -42.27 -14.29 6.97
CA MET A 147 -42.29 -15.28 8.05
C MET A 147 -41.03 -15.13 8.89
N TYR A 148 -41.10 -15.55 10.15
CA TYR A 148 -39.95 -15.62 11.04
C TYR A 148 -39.12 -16.88 10.73
N TRP A 149 -37.80 -16.71 10.74
CA TRP A 149 -36.84 -17.78 10.50
C TRP A 149 -35.83 -17.79 11.64
N HIS A 150 -35.31 -18.97 11.99
CA HIS A 150 -34.18 -19.11 12.89
C HIS A 150 -32.92 -19.49 12.11
N CYS A 151 -31.76 -19.33 12.75
CA CYS A 151 -30.48 -19.70 12.16
C CYS A 151 -30.12 -21.13 12.57
N VAL A 152 -29.84 -22.00 11.60
CA VAL A 152 -29.44 -23.40 11.85
C VAL A 152 -27.92 -23.61 11.91
N ALA A 153 -27.12 -22.54 11.73
CA ALA A 153 -25.66 -22.61 11.69
C ALA A 153 -24.99 -22.81 13.07
N GLY A 154 -25.73 -23.23 14.10
CA GLY A 154 -25.21 -23.42 15.46
C GLY A 154 -24.82 -22.12 16.20
N LEU A 155 -25.26 -20.97 15.68
CA LEU A 155 -25.06 -19.66 16.28
C LEU A 155 -26.40 -19.14 16.81
N ASP A 156 -26.41 -18.64 18.04
CA ASP A 156 -27.60 -18.12 18.73
C ASP A 156 -28.03 -16.75 18.18
N HIS A 157 -28.39 -16.73 16.89
CA HIS A 157 -28.89 -15.54 16.22
C HIS A 157 -30.39 -15.39 16.46
N ALA A 158 -30.80 -14.19 16.86
CA ALA A 158 -32.22 -13.86 17.04
C ALA A 158 -33.05 -14.19 15.79
N PRO A 159 -34.30 -14.67 15.96
CA PRO A 159 -35.22 -14.90 14.86
C PRO A 159 -35.41 -13.66 14.00
N TYR A 160 -35.49 -13.84 12.69
CA TYR A 160 -35.54 -12.72 11.73
C TYR A 160 -36.69 -12.86 10.74
N LEU A 161 -37.26 -11.73 10.35
CA LEU A 161 -38.42 -11.67 9.45
C LEU A 161 -38.00 -11.54 7.99
N GLN A 162 -38.44 -12.45 7.12
CA GLN A 162 -38.16 -12.40 5.68
C GLN A 162 -39.23 -13.10 4.86
N SER A 163 -39.43 -12.71 3.59
CA SER A 163 -40.37 -13.40 2.70
C SER A 163 -39.88 -14.78 2.29
N VAL A 164 -40.81 -15.74 2.17
CA VAL A 164 -40.50 -17.12 1.74
C VAL A 164 -39.76 -17.15 0.40
N SER A 165 -40.22 -16.40 -0.59
CA SER A 165 -39.57 -16.28 -1.91
C SER A 165 -38.13 -15.76 -1.86
N ASN A 166 -37.80 -14.85 -0.93
CA ASN A 166 -36.44 -14.30 -0.81
C ASN A 166 -35.45 -15.29 -0.15
N ARG A 167 -35.95 -16.32 0.54
CA ARG A 167 -35.13 -17.42 1.09
C ARG A 167 -34.39 -18.20 0.02
N ARG A 168 -34.83 -18.14 -1.24
CA ARG A 168 -34.11 -18.73 -2.37
C ARG A 168 -32.71 -18.14 -2.57
N LYS A 169 -32.54 -16.84 -2.26
CA LYS A 169 -31.33 -16.06 -2.59
C LYS A 169 -30.61 -15.49 -1.35
N SER A 170 -31.18 -15.67 -0.16
CA SER A 170 -30.68 -15.04 1.07
C SER A 170 -30.68 -16.02 2.24
N GLY A 171 -29.53 -16.12 2.91
CA GLY A 171 -29.40 -16.80 4.21
C GLY A 171 -29.61 -15.85 5.40
N CYS A 172 -29.32 -16.34 6.61
CA CYS A 172 -29.43 -15.57 7.84
C CYS A 172 -28.67 -14.22 7.76
N PRO A 173 -29.33 -13.08 8.01
CA PRO A 173 -28.72 -11.75 7.93
C PRO A 173 -27.46 -11.57 8.79
N ALA A 174 -27.40 -12.22 9.96
CA ALA A 174 -26.22 -12.19 10.82
C ALA A 174 -25.03 -12.94 10.21
N CYS A 175 -25.24 -14.16 9.73
CA CYS A 175 -24.21 -14.98 9.07
C CYS A 175 -23.61 -14.28 7.84
N VAL A 176 -24.44 -13.58 7.06
CA VAL A 176 -23.98 -12.86 5.86
C VAL A 176 -23.58 -11.41 6.13
N ASN A 177 -23.32 -11.05 7.40
CA ASN A 177 -22.87 -9.72 7.84
C ASN A 177 -23.79 -8.56 7.43
N ARG A 178 -25.10 -8.80 7.27
CA ARG A 178 -26.12 -7.77 7.07
C ARG A 178 -26.64 -7.21 8.39
N VAL A 179 -26.54 -7.98 9.47
CA VAL A 179 -26.88 -7.57 10.84
C VAL A 179 -25.64 -7.73 11.72
N VAL A 180 -25.45 -6.76 12.62
CA VAL A 180 -24.35 -6.77 13.60
C VAL A 180 -24.69 -7.73 14.73
N THR A 181 -23.71 -8.55 15.07
CA THR A 181 -23.70 -9.45 16.22
C THR A 181 -22.37 -9.26 16.95
N GLU A 182 -22.27 -9.74 18.18
CA GLU A 182 -21.02 -9.70 18.92
C GLU A 182 -19.88 -10.38 18.15
N ALA A 183 -20.15 -11.57 17.58
CA ALA A 183 -19.15 -12.35 16.84
C ALA A 183 -18.65 -11.68 15.54
N ASN A 184 -19.48 -10.84 14.89
CA ASN A 184 -19.13 -10.21 13.62
C ASN A 184 -18.81 -8.71 13.69
N SER A 185 -18.89 -8.12 14.89
CA SER A 185 -18.63 -6.71 15.12
C SER A 185 -17.16 -6.33 14.82
N LEU A 186 -16.93 -5.07 14.49
CA LEU A 186 -15.57 -4.54 14.29
C LEU A 186 -14.77 -4.61 15.58
N LEU A 187 -15.38 -4.32 16.73
CA LEU A 187 -14.73 -4.36 18.04
C LEU A 187 -14.17 -5.76 18.34
N THR A 188 -14.99 -6.80 18.17
CA THR A 188 -14.60 -8.18 18.49
C THR A 188 -13.59 -8.73 17.49
N ARG A 189 -13.80 -8.50 16.19
CA ARG A 189 -12.95 -9.11 15.14
C ARG A 189 -11.64 -8.37 14.89
N PHE A 190 -11.60 -7.06 15.14
CA PHE A 190 -10.46 -6.20 14.84
C PHE A 190 -10.27 -5.13 15.93
N PRO A 191 -9.96 -5.53 17.18
CA PRO A 191 -9.84 -4.61 18.33
C PRO A 191 -8.83 -3.47 18.09
N GLN A 192 -7.71 -3.75 17.41
CA GLN A 192 -6.69 -2.77 17.04
C GLN A 192 -7.17 -1.70 16.04
N ILE A 193 -8.12 -2.06 15.17
CA ILE A 193 -8.75 -1.09 14.25
C ILE A 193 -9.83 -0.32 15.01
N ALA A 194 -10.62 -1.01 15.83
CA ALA A 194 -11.64 -0.40 16.69
C ALA A 194 -11.06 0.63 17.67
N ALA A 195 -9.85 0.42 18.18
CA ALA A 195 -9.14 1.38 19.04
C ALA A 195 -8.91 2.74 18.36
N GLN A 196 -8.88 2.78 17.02
CA GLN A 196 -8.73 4.00 16.23
C GLN A 196 -10.08 4.67 15.91
N TRP A 197 -11.19 4.19 16.49
CA TRP A 197 -12.50 4.81 16.33
C TRP A 197 -12.48 6.20 16.95
N HIS A 198 -13.02 7.19 16.24
CA HIS A 198 -13.08 8.54 16.78
C HIS A 198 -14.09 8.60 17.95
N PRO A 199 -13.74 9.17 19.12
CA PRO A 199 -14.57 9.08 20.34
C PRO A 199 -15.91 9.81 20.24
N SER A 200 -15.99 10.96 19.57
CA SER A 200 -17.22 11.78 19.53
C SER A 200 -17.85 11.98 18.15
N LYS A 201 -17.07 12.00 17.07
CA LYS A 201 -17.56 12.35 15.72
C LYS A 201 -18.44 11.30 15.03
N ASN A 202 -18.57 10.11 15.60
CA ASN A 202 -19.47 9.07 15.10
C ASN A 202 -20.84 9.05 15.82
N GLY A 203 -21.10 10.03 16.69
CA GLY A 203 -22.33 10.09 17.49
C GLY A 203 -22.48 8.87 18.39
N ALA A 204 -23.68 8.31 18.48
CA ALA A 204 -23.96 7.11 19.27
C ALA A 204 -23.43 5.80 18.63
N LEU A 205 -22.88 5.84 17.41
CA LEU A 205 -22.39 4.65 16.74
C LEU A 205 -20.98 4.29 17.23
N GLY A 206 -20.89 3.17 17.94
CA GLY A 206 -19.62 2.57 18.38
C GLY A 206 -19.11 1.45 17.47
N PRO A 207 -17.85 1.00 17.67
CA PRO A 207 -17.25 -0.09 16.89
C PRO A 207 -17.92 -1.47 17.13
N SER A 208 -18.60 -1.67 18.26
CA SER A 208 -19.44 -2.85 18.50
C SER A 208 -20.74 -2.84 17.68
N GLY A 209 -21.18 -1.67 17.22
CA GLY A 209 -22.42 -1.46 16.47
C GLY A 209 -22.24 -1.51 14.94
N VAL A 210 -21.10 -1.98 14.44
CA VAL A 210 -20.83 -2.14 13.00
C VAL A 210 -20.16 -3.47 12.70
N VAL A 211 -20.53 -4.10 11.59
CA VAL A 211 -19.84 -5.29 11.10
C VAL A 211 -18.48 -4.91 10.52
N ALA A 212 -17.46 -5.76 10.68
CA ALA A 212 -16.12 -5.49 10.16
C ALA A 212 -16.06 -5.29 8.64
N GLY A 213 -16.98 -5.90 7.89
CA GLY A 213 -17.11 -5.72 6.43
C GLY A 213 -17.97 -4.53 5.99
N SER A 214 -18.33 -3.62 6.90
CA SER A 214 -19.27 -2.54 6.59
C SER A 214 -18.70 -1.52 5.61
N ASN A 215 -19.47 -1.17 4.58
CA ASN A 215 -19.14 -0.06 3.68
C ASN A 215 -19.50 1.31 4.29
N ARG A 216 -19.85 1.39 5.59
CA ARG A 216 -20.11 2.66 6.25
C ARG A 216 -18.81 3.46 6.39
N ARG A 217 -18.86 4.73 5.98
CA ARG A 217 -17.76 5.69 6.15
C ARG A 217 -17.90 6.33 7.54
N VAL A 218 -16.86 6.22 8.35
CA VAL A 218 -16.84 6.70 9.73
C VAL A 218 -15.59 7.54 9.99
N TRP A 219 -15.61 8.32 11.06
CA TRP A 219 -14.47 9.07 11.53
C TRP A 219 -13.53 8.16 12.34
N TRP A 220 -12.25 8.28 12.04
CA TRP A 220 -11.15 7.61 12.72
C TRP A 220 -10.26 8.65 13.36
N ARG A 221 -9.57 8.26 14.42
CA ARG A 221 -8.51 9.03 15.05
C ARG A 221 -7.35 8.11 15.35
N CYS A 222 -6.16 8.43 14.85
CA CYS A 222 -4.96 7.67 15.21
C CYS A 222 -4.43 8.13 16.57
N ALA A 223 -3.50 7.38 17.15
CA ALA A 223 -2.81 7.75 18.39
C ALA A 223 -2.25 9.18 18.36
N ARG A 224 -1.73 9.61 17.20
CA ARG A 224 -1.21 10.97 16.96
C ARG A 224 -2.26 12.07 16.80
N GLY A 225 -3.52 11.79 17.10
CA GLY A 225 -4.61 12.77 17.06
C GLY A 225 -5.09 13.18 15.66
N HIS A 226 -4.50 12.66 14.58
CA HIS A 226 -5.01 12.93 13.24
C HIS A 226 -6.39 12.30 13.06
N GLU A 227 -7.32 13.09 12.53
CA GLU A 227 -8.69 12.67 12.30
C GLU A 227 -8.95 12.56 10.80
N TRP A 228 -9.53 11.45 10.35
CA TRP A 228 -9.88 11.27 8.95
C TRP A 228 -11.13 10.40 8.81
N GLN A 229 -11.74 10.42 7.64
CA GLN A 229 -12.84 9.53 7.30
C GLN A 229 -12.39 8.41 6.38
N ALA A 230 -12.83 7.19 6.65
CA ALA A 230 -12.62 6.03 5.77
C ALA A 230 -13.74 4.99 5.96
N HIS A 231 -13.92 4.13 4.97
CA HIS A 231 -14.85 2.99 5.06
C HIS A 231 -14.29 1.91 5.99
N VAL A 232 -15.14 1.31 6.82
CA VAL A 232 -14.74 0.23 7.74
C VAL A 232 -14.18 -0.97 6.97
N SER A 233 -14.83 -1.40 5.89
CA SER A 233 -14.40 -2.51 5.04
C SER A 233 -13.01 -2.30 4.44
N THR A 234 -12.70 -1.11 3.94
CA THR A 234 -11.37 -0.77 3.40
C THR A 234 -10.30 -0.83 4.49
N ARG A 235 -10.62 -0.34 5.69
CA ARG A 235 -9.71 -0.35 6.84
C ARG A 235 -9.39 -1.77 7.28
N VAL A 236 -10.40 -2.64 7.33
CA VAL A 236 -10.25 -4.06 7.69
C VAL A 236 -9.51 -4.85 6.60
N ALA A 237 -9.95 -4.76 5.35
CA ALA A 237 -9.41 -5.57 4.26
C ALA A 237 -7.98 -5.19 3.87
N GLN A 238 -7.67 -3.89 3.83
CA GLN A 238 -6.36 -3.40 3.38
C GLN A 238 -5.44 -3.01 4.53
N ARG A 239 -5.91 -3.10 5.79
CA ARG A 239 -5.20 -2.63 7.00
C ARG A 239 -4.62 -1.22 6.82
N THR A 240 -5.36 -0.36 6.11
CA THR A 240 -4.90 0.98 5.77
C THR A 240 -4.80 1.84 7.02
N GLY A 241 -3.63 2.42 7.30
CA GLY A 241 -3.41 3.32 8.44
C GLY A 241 -3.89 4.76 8.19
N CYS A 242 -3.51 5.67 9.09
CA CYS A 242 -3.76 7.10 8.91
C CYS A 242 -3.04 7.61 7.65
N GLY A 243 -3.81 8.06 6.65
CA GLY A 243 -3.28 8.60 5.40
C GLY A 243 -2.57 9.96 5.56
N ILE A 244 -2.67 10.60 6.73
CA ILE A 244 -1.91 11.80 7.08
C ILE A 244 -0.53 11.40 7.61
N CYS A 245 -0.46 10.43 8.54
CA CYS A 245 0.81 9.85 8.99
C CYS A 245 1.62 9.29 7.81
N ARG A 246 0.96 8.59 6.87
CA ARG A 246 1.62 8.01 5.69
C ARG A 246 2.17 9.05 4.70
N ARG A 247 1.65 10.28 4.71
CA ARG A 247 2.02 11.35 3.75
C ARG A 247 2.95 12.41 4.32
N GLN A 248 3.16 12.48 5.64
CA GLN A 248 3.83 13.61 6.31
C GLN A 248 5.07 13.21 7.12
N GLN A 249 5.90 12.28 6.62
CA GLN A 249 7.14 11.95 7.33
C GLN A 249 8.29 11.82 6.34
N SER A 250 8.92 12.95 5.99
CA SER A 250 10.36 12.92 5.79
C SER A 250 10.95 12.49 7.14
N GLY A 251 11.64 11.35 7.20
CA GLY A 251 12.27 10.88 8.45
C GLY A 251 13.18 11.97 9.04
N VAL A 252 13.78 12.79 8.16
CA VAL A 252 14.61 13.93 8.55
C VAL A 252 13.80 15.06 9.18
N GLU A 253 12.61 15.39 8.67
CA GLU A 253 11.74 16.42 9.26
C GLU A 253 11.30 16.00 10.69
N VAL A 254 10.96 14.72 10.87
CA VAL A 254 10.57 14.19 12.19
C VAL A 254 11.74 14.16 13.16
N ALA A 255 12.92 13.76 12.68
CA ALA A 255 14.14 13.79 13.47
C ALA A 255 14.53 15.22 13.84
N LEU A 256 14.49 16.16 12.90
CA LEU A 256 14.73 17.59 13.18
C LEU A 256 13.76 18.14 14.23
N PHE A 257 12.46 17.82 14.12
CA PHE A 257 11.49 18.18 15.15
C PHE A 257 11.85 17.61 16.52
N ALA A 258 12.24 16.33 16.57
CA ALA A 258 12.57 15.67 17.83
C ALA A 258 13.81 16.27 18.48
N GLU A 259 14.85 16.58 17.72
CA GLU A 259 16.06 17.26 18.22
C GLU A 259 15.71 18.63 18.82
N LEU A 260 14.98 19.46 18.07
CA LEU A 260 14.58 20.78 18.56
C LEU A 260 13.68 20.67 19.79
N HIS A 261 12.79 19.68 19.83
CA HIS A 261 11.90 19.45 20.96
C HIS A 261 12.70 19.08 22.22
N GLU A 262 13.50 18.02 22.18
CA GLU A 262 14.25 17.55 23.35
C GLU A 262 15.24 18.61 23.86
N LEU A 263 15.81 19.43 22.97
CA LEU A 263 16.73 20.48 23.40
C LEU A 263 16.00 21.69 23.99
N LEU A 264 14.93 22.18 23.34
CA LEU A 264 14.35 23.49 23.65
C LEU A 264 13.17 23.42 24.61
N VAL A 265 12.39 22.34 24.62
CA VAL A 265 11.21 22.23 25.50
C VAL A 265 11.56 22.24 26.98
N PRO A 266 12.62 21.55 27.45
CA PRO A 266 13.05 21.64 28.84
C PRO A 266 13.44 23.06 29.27
N LEU A 267 13.91 23.89 28.31
CA LEU A 267 14.46 25.22 28.57
C LEU A 267 13.45 26.36 28.37
N LEU A 268 12.51 26.20 27.45
CA LEU A 268 11.57 27.23 27.02
C LEU A 268 10.11 26.88 27.33
N GLY A 269 9.85 25.67 27.84
CA GLY A 269 8.54 25.19 28.27
C GLY A 269 7.81 24.32 27.24
N GLN A 270 6.76 23.62 27.69
CA GLN A 270 6.04 22.57 26.96
C GLN A 270 5.44 22.98 25.59
N ARG A 271 5.25 24.27 25.33
CA ARG A 271 4.69 24.78 24.07
C ARG A 271 5.71 25.44 23.15
N ALA A 272 7.00 25.39 23.53
CA ALA A 272 8.06 26.05 22.81
C ALA A 272 8.27 25.47 21.41
N VAL A 273 8.14 24.15 21.22
CA VAL A 273 8.32 23.50 19.91
C VAL A 273 7.07 22.72 19.55
N ARG A 274 6.47 23.05 18.40
CA ARG A 274 5.24 22.41 17.92
C ARG A 274 5.37 22.01 16.45
N ARG A 275 4.77 20.88 16.08
CA ARG A 275 4.84 20.34 14.71
C ARG A 275 3.53 20.51 13.96
N HIS A 276 3.60 20.68 12.64
CA HIS A 276 2.44 20.68 11.75
C HIS A 276 1.35 21.69 12.17
N VAL A 277 1.79 22.88 12.58
CA VAL A 277 0.92 23.92 13.11
C VAL A 277 0.49 24.87 11.99
N ARG A 278 -0.72 25.41 12.11
CA ARG A 278 -1.12 26.62 11.38
C ARG A 278 -0.92 27.81 12.32
N PRO A 279 -0.12 28.83 11.96
CA PRO A 279 0.09 29.96 12.84
C PRO A 279 -1.24 30.70 13.11
N ASP A 280 -1.57 30.91 14.39
CA ASP A 280 -2.90 31.36 14.86
C ASP A 280 -3.20 32.86 14.61
N ARG A 281 -2.26 33.63 14.03
CA ARG A 281 -2.30 35.11 14.02
C ARG A 281 -2.67 35.77 12.68
N VAL A 282 -3.38 35.08 11.77
CA VAL A 282 -3.52 35.60 10.38
C VAL A 282 -4.96 35.52 9.86
N GLU A 283 -5.50 36.67 9.40
CA GLU A 283 -6.80 36.77 8.70
C GLU A 283 -6.85 35.93 7.41
N ARG A 284 -5.69 35.71 6.77
CA ARG A 284 -5.54 34.84 5.59
C ARG A 284 -4.95 33.48 5.97
N LYS A 285 -5.52 32.43 5.38
CA LYS A 285 -5.18 31.02 5.65
C LYS A 285 -3.75 30.68 5.20
N ILE A 286 -2.77 30.80 6.09
CA ILE A 286 -1.41 30.26 5.85
C ILE A 286 -1.48 28.73 5.80
N ALA A 287 -0.68 28.14 4.90
CA ALA A 287 -0.50 26.70 4.84
C ALA A 287 0.07 26.15 6.16
N ARG A 288 -0.10 24.85 6.40
CA ARG A 288 0.53 24.20 7.56
C ARG A 288 2.05 24.30 7.42
N CYS A 289 2.72 24.66 8.51
CA CYS A 289 4.18 24.70 8.59
C CYS A 289 4.73 23.44 9.25
N ASP A 290 5.98 23.07 8.95
CA ASP A 290 6.58 21.82 9.45
C ASP A 290 6.82 21.90 10.96
N ILE A 291 7.60 22.89 11.40
CA ILE A 291 7.92 23.11 12.82
C ILE A 291 7.73 24.60 13.16
N LEU A 292 7.18 24.87 14.34
CA LEU A 292 7.07 26.20 14.93
C LEU A 292 7.80 26.20 16.28
N VAL A 293 8.83 27.03 16.38
CA VAL A 293 9.55 27.30 17.64
C VAL A 293 9.09 28.66 18.18
N THR A 294 8.78 28.74 19.46
CA THR A 294 8.35 29.95 20.15
C THR A 294 9.26 30.17 21.35
N SER A 295 9.87 31.34 21.43
CA SER A 295 10.70 31.79 22.55
C SER A 295 10.35 33.24 22.92
N PRO A 296 10.88 33.78 24.02
CA PRO A 296 10.80 35.21 24.32
C PRO A 296 11.36 36.12 23.21
N GLY A 297 12.34 35.63 22.43
CA GLY A 297 12.94 36.35 21.29
C GLY A 297 12.11 36.31 20.00
N GLY A 298 10.99 35.56 19.99
CA GLY A 298 10.05 35.53 18.87
C GLY A 298 9.59 34.13 18.49
N ALA A 299 8.73 34.08 17.47
CA ALA A 299 8.23 32.83 16.90
C ALA A 299 8.86 32.58 15.53
N VAL A 300 9.48 31.42 15.35
CA VAL A 300 10.22 31.02 14.15
C VAL A 300 9.60 29.79 13.54
N VAL A 301 9.31 29.85 12.25
CA VAL A 301 8.92 28.69 11.45
C VAL A 301 10.17 28.03 10.87
N VAL A 302 10.28 26.72 11.04
CA VAL A 302 11.32 25.90 10.41
C VAL A 302 10.66 25.00 9.37
N GLU A 303 11.15 25.07 8.14
CA GLU A 303 10.69 24.26 7.00
C GLU A 303 11.84 23.37 6.50
N TYR A 304 11.53 22.11 6.17
CA TYR A 304 12.51 21.17 5.64
C TYR A 304 12.22 20.83 4.17
N ASP A 305 13.06 21.32 3.27
CA ASP A 305 12.96 21.12 1.83
C ASP A 305 13.97 20.06 1.35
N GLY A 306 13.50 18.82 1.20
CA GLY A 306 14.31 17.75 0.59
C GLY A 306 14.53 17.97 -0.92
N ALA A 307 15.75 17.69 -1.41
CA ALA A 307 16.18 18.01 -2.77
C ALA A 307 15.29 17.40 -3.87
N TYR A 308 14.78 16.20 -3.62
CA TYR A 308 13.91 15.46 -4.53
C TYR A 308 12.56 16.16 -4.76
N TRP A 309 11.92 16.67 -3.71
CA TRP A 309 10.55 17.20 -3.77
C TRP A 309 10.50 18.68 -4.14
N HIS A 310 11.58 19.42 -3.89
CA HIS A 310 11.64 20.88 -4.03
C HIS A 310 12.43 21.39 -5.24
N ARG A 311 12.89 20.49 -6.12
CA ARG A 311 13.67 20.84 -7.33
C ARG A 311 12.99 21.92 -8.20
N ASP A 312 11.67 21.84 -8.37
CA ASP A 312 10.90 22.71 -9.27
C ASP A 312 9.83 23.57 -8.54
N ARG A 313 10.03 23.84 -7.24
CA ARG A 313 9.02 24.48 -6.35
C ARG A 313 9.30 25.94 -5.97
N LEU A 314 10.26 26.60 -6.65
CA LEU A 314 10.72 27.95 -6.32
C LEU A 314 9.60 29.00 -6.14
N GLY A 315 8.61 29.03 -7.04
CA GLY A 315 7.50 30.00 -7.00
C GLY A 315 6.59 29.83 -5.78
N PRO A 316 5.98 28.64 -5.57
CA PRO A 316 5.19 28.34 -4.37
C PRO A 316 5.96 28.55 -3.06
N ASP A 317 7.24 28.18 -3.02
CA ASP A 317 8.09 28.29 -1.84
C ASP A 317 8.32 29.75 -1.44
N ARG A 318 8.63 30.62 -2.40
CA ARG A 318 8.75 32.08 -2.17
C ARG A 318 7.44 32.69 -1.68
N LYS A 319 6.30 32.29 -2.24
CA LYS A 319 4.98 32.79 -1.82
C LYS A 319 4.65 32.39 -0.39
N LYS A 320 4.97 31.15 0.01
CA LYS A 320 4.80 30.68 1.39
C LYS A 320 5.71 31.44 2.36
N ALA A 321 6.98 31.64 1.98
CA ALA A 321 7.94 32.38 2.80
C ALA A 321 7.52 33.84 3.04
N LEU A 322 7.06 34.53 1.98
CA LEU A 322 6.56 35.91 2.08
C LEU A 322 5.33 36.00 3.01
N ALA A 323 4.42 35.03 2.92
CA ALA A 323 3.23 35.00 3.79
C ALA A 323 3.59 34.77 5.27
N ILE A 324 4.55 33.89 5.56
CA ILE A 324 5.00 33.61 6.93
C ILE A 324 5.69 34.84 7.53
N ARG A 325 6.65 35.42 6.80
CA ARG A 325 7.38 36.62 7.26
C ARG A 325 6.47 37.84 7.38
N GLY A 326 5.56 38.04 6.42
CA GLY A 326 4.56 39.11 6.47
C GLY A 326 3.60 39.01 7.66
N ALA A 327 3.45 37.82 8.25
CA ALA A 327 2.69 37.60 9.48
C ALA A 327 3.52 37.79 10.76
N GLY A 328 4.76 38.27 10.66
CA GLY A 328 5.64 38.59 11.79
C GLY A 328 6.41 37.39 12.35
N TYR A 329 6.48 36.27 11.64
CA TYR A 329 7.28 35.11 12.05
C TYR A 329 8.69 35.17 11.45
N GLY A 330 9.69 34.82 12.27
CA GLY A 330 11.00 34.42 11.76
C GLY A 330 10.87 33.16 10.91
N MET A 331 11.79 32.93 9.98
CA MET A 331 11.76 31.73 9.16
C MET A 331 13.17 31.22 8.87
N VAL A 332 13.39 29.94 9.13
CA VAL A 332 14.59 29.20 8.73
C VAL A 332 14.15 28.08 7.80
N ARG A 333 14.73 28.00 6.62
CA ARG A 333 14.45 26.90 5.68
C ARG A 333 15.70 26.05 5.52
N VAL A 334 15.57 24.77 5.85
CA VAL A 334 16.61 23.77 5.62
C VAL A 334 16.48 23.28 4.18
N ARG A 335 17.50 23.48 3.36
CA ARG A 335 17.54 23.06 1.96
C ARG A 335 18.62 21.99 1.77
N GLU A 336 18.24 20.82 1.30
CA GLU A 336 19.20 19.76 0.99
C GLU A 336 19.87 20.03 -0.36
N ALA A 337 21.20 19.90 -0.44
CA ALA A 337 21.95 20.06 -1.67
C ALA A 337 21.39 19.15 -2.77
N PRO A 338 21.30 19.62 -4.03
CA PRO A 338 21.88 20.83 -4.60
C PRO A 338 20.93 22.06 -4.57
N LEU A 339 19.93 22.10 -3.69
CA LEU A 339 19.03 23.25 -3.63
C LEU A 339 19.74 24.51 -3.13
N LEU A 340 19.73 25.57 -3.95
CA LEU A 340 20.27 26.87 -3.57
C LEU A 340 19.41 27.55 -2.49
N PRO A 341 20.01 28.33 -1.57
CA PRO A 341 19.27 29.12 -0.60
C PRO A 341 18.36 30.14 -1.29
N LEU A 342 17.14 30.32 -0.78
CA LEU A 342 16.17 31.31 -1.28
C LEU A 342 16.21 32.60 -0.48
N HIS A 343 16.72 32.54 0.75
CA HIS A 343 16.84 33.65 1.68
C HIS A 343 18.15 33.56 2.48
N PRO A 344 18.73 34.68 2.95
CA PRO A 344 19.94 34.68 3.79
C PRO A 344 19.86 33.90 5.11
N ASP A 345 18.64 33.57 5.56
CA ASP A 345 18.39 32.80 6.79
C ASP A 345 18.24 31.30 6.50
N ASP A 346 18.24 30.92 5.23
CA ASP A 346 18.17 29.52 4.85
C ASP A 346 19.50 28.83 5.19
N VAL A 347 19.42 27.56 5.54
CA VAL A 347 20.58 26.71 5.84
C VAL A 347 20.61 25.58 4.82
N VAL A 348 21.77 25.39 4.20
CA VAL A 348 22.00 24.35 3.21
C VAL A 348 22.74 23.20 3.89
N ILE A 349 22.26 21.97 3.69
CA ILE A 349 22.90 20.75 4.20
C ILE A 349 23.25 19.83 3.03
N ASP A 350 24.29 19.01 3.20
CA ASP A 350 24.66 18.00 2.21
C ASP A 350 23.57 16.93 2.04
N GLU A 351 23.49 16.34 0.85
CA GLU A 351 22.54 15.27 0.55
C GLU A 351 22.75 14.08 1.49
N GLY A 352 21.69 13.67 2.20
CA GLY A 352 21.75 12.57 3.16
C GLY A 352 22.33 12.91 4.53
N ALA A 353 22.74 14.15 4.81
CA ALA A 353 23.27 14.55 6.12
C ALA A 353 22.21 14.52 7.24
N GLY A 354 20.93 14.63 6.88
CA GLY A 354 19.81 14.43 7.79
C GLY A 354 19.72 15.44 8.94
N ALA A 355 19.13 15.02 10.07
CA ALA A 355 18.89 15.89 11.22
C ALA A 355 20.18 16.27 11.95
N HIS A 356 21.22 15.45 11.82
CA HIS A 356 22.51 15.66 12.46
C HIS A 356 23.20 16.96 12.01
N ALA A 357 23.10 17.29 10.72
CA ALA A 357 23.55 18.57 10.19
C ALA A 357 22.48 19.67 10.32
N ALA A 358 21.20 19.32 10.14
CA ALA A 358 20.11 20.30 10.12
C ALA A 358 19.87 20.98 11.48
N ALA A 359 19.84 20.23 12.58
CA ALA A 359 19.48 20.77 13.88
C ALA A 359 20.50 21.81 14.40
N PRO A 360 21.83 21.54 14.41
CA PRO A 360 22.83 22.55 14.77
C PRO A 360 22.76 23.80 13.89
N ALA A 361 22.60 23.62 12.58
CA ALA A 361 22.54 24.74 11.62
C ALA A 361 21.32 25.64 11.88
N VAL A 362 20.14 25.05 12.13
CA VAL A 362 18.92 25.79 12.48
C VAL A 362 19.10 26.54 13.80
N LEU A 363 19.59 25.86 14.85
CA LEU A 363 19.77 26.46 16.17
C LEU A 363 20.75 27.65 16.15
N ARG A 364 21.89 27.49 15.48
CA ARG A 364 22.86 28.59 15.29
C ARG A 364 22.25 29.77 14.56
N ARG A 365 21.50 29.51 13.48
CA ARG A 365 20.81 30.58 12.75
C ARG A 365 19.81 31.33 13.63
N MET A 366 19.08 30.62 14.48
CA MET A 366 18.13 31.23 15.41
C MET A 366 18.82 32.07 16.49
N LEU A 367 19.99 31.66 16.97
CA LEU A 367 20.81 32.45 17.90
C LEU A 367 21.37 33.72 17.23
N GLU A 368 21.92 33.61 16.01
CA GLU A 368 22.43 34.75 15.22
C GLU A 368 21.36 35.83 14.99
N ARG A 369 20.11 35.41 14.80
CA ARG A 369 18.95 36.31 14.61
C ARG A 369 18.28 36.73 15.91
N GLN A 370 18.83 36.36 17.06
CA GLN A 370 18.28 36.66 18.40
C GLN A 370 16.84 36.13 18.61
N TRP A 371 16.45 35.11 17.85
CA TRP A 371 15.17 34.41 18.02
C TRP A 371 15.21 33.37 19.14
N LEU A 372 16.39 33.04 19.63
CA LEU A 372 16.59 32.28 20.87
C LEU A 372 17.35 33.16 21.87
N PRO A 373 17.14 32.98 23.19
CA PRO A 373 17.94 33.65 24.21
C PRO A 373 19.43 33.33 24.03
N SER A 374 20.29 34.35 24.14
CA SER A 374 21.74 34.21 23.94
C SER A 374 22.39 33.23 24.94
N GLN A 375 21.77 33.04 26.11
CA GLN A 375 22.18 32.08 27.13
C GLN A 375 22.13 30.63 26.64
N LEU A 376 21.39 30.33 25.56
CA LEU A 376 21.34 29.00 24.97
C LEU A 376 22.54 28.68 24.07
N SER A 377 23.45 29.64 23.82
CA SER A 377 24.62 29.41 22.95
C SER A 377 25.48 28.25 23.44
N SER A 378 25.80 28.21 24.75
CA SER A 378 26.62 27.15 25.33
C SER A 378 25.96 25.77 25.21
N VAL A 379 24.64 25.71 25.38
CA VAL A 379 23.87 24.46 25.23
C VAL A 379 23.90 23.96 23.78
N VAL A 380 23.78 24.87 22.80
CA VAL A 380 23.87 24.52 21.38
C VAL A 380 25.29 24.07 21.00
N ASP A 381 26.32 24.71 21.55
CA ASP A 381 27.71 24.33 21.30
C ASP A 381 28.02 22.95 21.88
N GLU A 382 27.57 22.67 23.11
CA GLU A 382 27.73 21.37 23.76
C GLU A 382 26.98 20.26 23.02
N TYR A 383 25.73 20.53 22.60
CA TYR A 383 24.96 19.62 21.74
C TYR A 383 25.67 19.33 20.42
N THR A 384 26.20 20.36 19.77
CA THR A 384 26.91 20.22 18.49
C THR A 384 28.20 19.42 18.66
N ALA A 385 28.96 19.67 19.74
CA ALA A 385 30.21 18.98 20.04
C ALA A 385 29.99 17.51 20.40
N ALA A 386 28.88 17.18 21.07
CA ALA A 386 28.55 15.80 21.45
C ALA A 386 28.33 14.88 20.24
N GLY A 387 28.02 15.43 19.05
CA GLY A 387 27.97 14.66 17.81
C GLY A 387 26.89 13.56 17.79
N ARG A 388 25.91 13.61 18.71
CA ARG A 388 24.86 12.59 18.86
C ARG A 388 23.47 13.23 18.92
N LEU A 389 22.49 12.54 18.34
CA LEU A 389 21.10 12.99 18.29
C LEU A 389 20.43 12.79 19.67
N CYS A 390 20.02 13.87 20.33
CA CYS A 390 19.38 13.81 21.65
C CYS A 390 17.89 13.45 21.55
N GLY A 391 17.27 13.70 20.40
CA GLY A 391 15.88 13.39 20.09
C GLY A 391 15.67 12.03 19.44
N ALA A 392 16.68 11.16 19.37
CA ALA A 392 16.57 9.88 18.66
C ALA A 392 15.45 8.97 19.21
N GLU A 393 15.33 8.83 20.53
CA GLU A 393 14.28 8.02 21.18
C GLU A 393 12.89 8.65 20.98
N PHE A 394 12.78 9.96 21.15
CA PHE A 394 11.52 10.68 20.92
C PHE A 394 11.11 10.62 19.43
N CYS A 395 12.06 10.74 18.52
CA CYS A 395 11.87 10.55 17.08
C CYS A 395 11.38 9.14 16.78
N ALA A 396 12.03 8.12 17.35
CA ALA A 396 11.60 6.74 17.23
C ALA A 396 10.17 6.58 17.72
N GLY A 397 9.79 7.15 18.86
CA GLY A 397 8.40 7.23 19.37
C GLY A 397 7.42 7.90 18.39
N LEU A 398 7.80 9.02 17.78
CA LEU A 398 6.97 9.75 16.81
C LEU A 398 6.84 9.03 15.45
N LEU A 399 7.82 8.19 15.11
CA LEU A 399 7.83 7.32 13.93
C LEU A 399 7.15 5.97 14.22
N THR A 400 7.10 5.55 15.48
CA THR A 400 6.44 4.33 15.97
C THR A 400 5.06 4.64 16.49
N ASP A 401 4.12 4.86 15.58
CA ASP A 401 2.70 4.73 15.91
C ASP A 401 1.85 4.34 14.69
N VAL A 402 2.43 3.46 13.89
CA VAL A 402 1.69 2.48 13.13
C VAL A 402 2.32 1.16 13.56
N GLU A 403 1.65 0.38 14.42
CA GLU A 403 1.92 -1.06 14.47
C GLU A 403 1.81 -1.56 13.02
N ARG A 404 2.95 -1.70 12.35
CA ARG A 404 2.99 -2.32 11.04
C ARG A 404 2.72 -3.80 11.31
N PRO A 405 1.67 -4.38 10.72
CA PRO A 405 1.30 -5.75 11.03
C PRO A 405 2.49 -6.67 10.74
N ASP A 406 2.81 -7.56 11.68
CA ASP A 406 3.65 -8.71 11.39
C ASP A 406 2.97 -9.49 10.25
N PHE A 407 3.70 -9.74 9.18
CA PHE A 407 3.20 -10.49 8.02
C PHE A 407 3.30 -12.00 8.20
N GLY A 408 3.77 -12.48 9.36
CA GLY A 408 3.89 -13.90 9.69
C GLY A 408 4.70 -14.63 8.62
N ASP A 409 4.12 -15.69 8.07
CA ASP A 409 4.75 -16.56 7.08
C ASP A 409 5.06 -15.86 5.74
N GLU A 410 4.38 -14.74 5.45
CA GLU A 410 4.62 -13.96 4.23
C GLU A 410 5.70 -12.87 4.40
N SER A 411 6.32 -12.79 5.58
CA SER A 411 7.34 -11.78 5.88
C SER A 411 8.68 -12.07 5.19
N LEU A 412 9.51 -11.04 5.04
CA LEU A 412 10.88 -11.16 4.54
C LEU A 412 11.71 -12.05 5.47
N ALA A 413 11.49 -11.96 6.78
CA ALA A 413 12.14 -12.81 7.79
C ALA A 413 11.97 -14.31 7.49
N VAL A 414 10.75 -14.71 7.11
CA VAL A 414 10.41 -16.12 6.87
C VAL A 414 10.73 -16.54 5.44
N THR A 415 10.35 -15.73 4.45
CA THR A 415 10.49 -16.09 3.04
C THR A 415 11.93 -15.99 2.53
N HIS A 416 12.75 -15.08 3.11
CA HIS A 416 14.12 -14.81 2.67
C HIS A 416 15.07 -14.61 3.87
N PRO A 417 15.30 -15.64 4.70
CA PRO A 417 16.05 -15.50 5.96
C PRO A 417 17.49 -15.01 5.76
N ALA A 418 18.18 -15.44 4.69
CA ALA A 418 19.53 -14.97 4.38
C ALA A 418 19.57 -13.47 4.03
N VAL A 419 18.52 -12.96 3.38
CA VAL A 419 18.39 -11.53 3.09
C VAL A 419 18.03 -10.76 4.36
N ALA A 420 17.13 -11.31 5.18
CA ALA A 420 16.77 -10.73 6.47
C ALA A 420 17.95 -10.64 7.45
N ALA A 421 18.94 -11.54 7.35
CA ALA A 421 20.16 -11.48 8.16
C ALA A 421 21.04 -10.25 7.85
N GLU A 422 20.91 -9.67 6.66
CA GLU A 422 21.60 -8.43 6.27
C GLU A 422 20.85 -7.16 6.69
N TRP A 423 19.78 -7.27 7.48
CA TRP A 423 18.96 -6.13 7.86
C TRP A 423 19.70 -5.18 8.80
N ASP A 424 19.72 -3.88 8.46
CA ASP A 424 20.28 -2.86 9.35
C ASP A 424 19.23 -2.44 10.38
N TYR A 425 19.25 -3.05 11.57
CA TYR A 425 18.29 -2.74 12.64
C TYR A 425 18.44 -1.31 13.18
N GLU A 426 19.64 -0.75 13.15
CA GLU A 426 19.90 0.60 13.64
C GLU A 426 19.34 1.64 12.65
N ALA A 427 19.64 1.49 11.36
CA ALA A 427 19.22 2.44 10.34
C ALA A 427 17.74 2.30 9.92
N ASN A 428 17.13 1.12 10.11
CA ASN A 428 15.70 0.93 9.89
C ASN A 428 14.84 1.22 11.13
N GLY A 429 15.47 1.54 12.27
CA GLY A 429 14.80 1.77 13.53
C GLY A 429 13.93 0.57 13.93
N THR A 430 12.64 0.80 14.14
CA THR A 430 11.71 -0.23 14.59
C THR A 430 11.12 -1.10 13.49
N LEU A 431 11.46 -0.85 12.22
CA LEU A 431 11.02 -1.69 11.12
C LEU A 431 11.84 -2.99 11.11
N THR A 432 11.16 -4.12 11.34
CA THR A 432 11.80 -5.44 11.32
C THR A 432 11.52 -6.20 10.02
N PRO A 433 12.34 -7.22 9.67
CA PRO A 433 12.07 -8.11 8.55
C PRO A 433 10.73 -8.87 8.64
N ARG A 434 10.13 -8.99 9.83
CA ARG A 434 8.78 -9.56 10.05
C ARG A 434 7.66 -8.65 9.55
N GLN A 435 7.93 -7.35 9.49
CA GLN A 435 6.96 -6.30 9.12
C GLN A 435 7.14 -5.80 7.68
N VAL A 436 7.90 -6.55 6.86
CA VAL A 436 8.22 -6.21 5.48
C VAL A 436 8.05 -7.46 4.62
N LYS A 437 7.41 -7.34 3.45
CA LYS A 437 7.36 -8.44 2.47
C LYS A 437 8.50 -8.34 1.47
N ALA A 438 8.96 -9.46 0.93
CA ALA A 438 10.06 -9.49 -0.04
C ALA A 438 9.83 -8.65 -1.29
N HIS A 439 8.59 -8.46 -1.75
CA HIS A 439 8.25 -7.67 -2.93
C HIS A 439 7.99 -6.17 -2.64
N THR A 440 8.30 -5.70 -1.43
CA THR A 440 8.13 -4.30 -1.04
C THR A 440 9.06 -3.40 -1.86
N SER A 441 8.49 -2.34 -2.44
CA SER A 441 9.24 -1.36 -3.25
C SER A 441 9.79 -0.19 -2.43
N ALA A 442 9.34 0.01 -1.19
CA ALA A 442 9.88 1.04 -0.32
C ALA A 442 11.32 0.67 0.10
N PRO A 443 12.27 1.61 0.05
CA PRO A 443 13.66 1.33 0.41
C PRO A 443 13.78 0.96 1.90
N ALA A 444 14.72 0.05 2.18
CA ALA A 444 15.17 -0.35 3.50
C ALA A 444 16.70 -0.28 3.56
N TRP A 445 17.25 -0.22 4.77
CA TRP A 445 18.68 -0.24 5.02
C TRP A 445 19.20 -1.65 5.27
N TRP A 446 20.44 -1.90 4.84
CA TRP A 446 21.07 -3.21 4.86
C TRP A 446 22.54 -3.06 5.25
N ILE A 447 23.07 -4.04 5.97
CA ILE A 447 24.50 -4.21 6.25
C ILE A 447 24.97 -5.39 5.41
N CYS A 448 25.88 -5.15 4.48
CA CYS A 448 26.42 -6.25 3.68
C CYS A 448 27.37 -7.13 4.51
N PRO A 449 27.73 -8.35 4.05
CA PRO A 449 28.70 -9.20 4.73
C PRO A 449 30.09 -8.56 4.97
N LEU A 450 30.43 -7.50 4.24
CA LEU A 450 31.68 -6.73 4.43
C LEU A 450 31.56 -5.60 5.47
N GLY A 451 30.36 -5.39 6.03
CA GLY A 451 30.07 -4.38 7.06
C GLY A 451 29.63 -3.01 6.53
N ASP A 452 29.54 -2.80 5.22
CA ASP A 452 29.08 -1.53 4.66
C ASP A 452 27.55 -1.40 4.71
N ARG A 453 27.07 -0.24 5.19
CA ARG A 453 25.65 0.13 5.21
C ARG A 453 25.21 0.65 3.83
N TYR A 454 24.06 0.20 3.34
CA TYR A 454 23.49 0.65 2.06
C TYR A 454 21.97 0.60 2.06
N SER A 455 21.32 1.38 1.20
CA SER A 455 19.85 1.40 1.06
C SER A 455 19.41 0.86 -0.29
N CYS A 456 18.42 -0.04 -0.29
CA CYS A 456 17.69 -0.47 -1.48
C CYS A 456 16.34 -1.09 -1.11
N ALA A 457 15.44 -1.27 -2.08
CA ALA A 457 14.15 -1.90 -1.82
C ALA A 457 14.28 -3.41 -1.53
N PRO A 458 13.51 -3.98 -0.58
CA PRO A 458 13.45 -5.43 -0.34
C PRO A 458 13.21 -6.25 -1.60
N ARG A 459 12.38 -5.76 -2.53
CA ARG A 459 12.16 -6.39 -3.84
C ARG A 459 13.45 -6.58 -4.63
N GLU A 460 14.27 -5.54 -4.68
CA GLU A 460 15.52 -5.57 -5.41
C GLU A 460 16.52 -6.50 -4.72
N ARG A 461 16.62 -6.39 -3.38
CA ARG A 461 17.52 -7.23 -2.58
C ARG A 461 17.19 -8.71 -2.67
N ALA A 462 15.91 -9.07 -2.60
CA ALA A 462 15.41 -10.44 -2.72
C ALA A 462 15.72 -11.05 -4.11
N THR A 463 15.72 -10.23 -5.17
CA THR A 463 16.12 -10.66 -6.52
C THR A 463 17.64 -10.68 -6.78
N GLY A 464 18.46 -10.46 -5.74
CA GLY A 464 19.93 -10.55 -5.82
C GLY A 464 20.66 -9.24 -6.10
N ARG A 465 19.97 -8.08 -6.11
CA ARG A 465 20.64 -6.77 -6.21
C ARG A 465 21.21 -6.39 -4.83
N GLY A 466 22.53 -6.43 -4.69
CA GLY A 466 23.23 -6.18 -3.41
C GLY A 466 23.95 -4.83 -3.32
N CYS A 467 24.77 -4.68 -2.29
CA CYS A 467 25.57 -3.49 -2.00
C CYS A 467 26.36 -2.98 -3.22
N SER A 468 26.32 -1.67 -3.45
CA SER A 468 27.05 -1.01 -4.55
C SER A 468 28.57 -1.06 -4.38
N VAL A 469 29.06 -1.21 -3.14
CA VAL A 469 30.49 -1.42 -2.85
C VAL A 469 30.90 -2.86 -3.17
N CYS A 470 30.19 -3.86 -2.65
CA CYS A 470 30.48 -5.28 -2.92
C CYS A 470 30.37 -5.61 -4.42
N SER A 471 29.46 -4.95 -5.14
CA SER A 471 29.32 -5.10 -6.59
C SER A 471 30.28 -4.23 -7.41
N GLY A 472 31.16 -3.44 -6.76
CA GLY A 472 32.19 -2.63 -7.41
C GLY A 472 31.70 -1.37 -8.13
N ARG A 473 30.46 -0.93 -7.87
CA ARG A 473 29.87 0.30 -8.44
C ARG A 473 30.25 1.56 -7.66
N ARG A 474 30.50 1.45 -6.35
CA ARG A 474 31.12 2.50 -5.51
C ARG A 474 32.46 2.01 -4.99
N VAL A 475 33.42 2.92 -4.89
CA VAL A 475 34.76 2.67 -4.36
C VAL A 475 34.81 3.20 -2.93
N ASN A 476 35.43 2.45 -2.03
CA ASN A 476 35.74 2.86 -0.65
C ASN A 476 37.16 2.44 -0.28
N ALA A 477 37.59 2.75 0.94
CA ALA A 477 38.94 2.48 1.45
C ALA A 477 39.35 0.99 1.43
N ARG A 478 38.44 0.05 1.19
CA ARG A 478 38.74 -1.39 1.07
C ARG A 478 38.72 -1.90 -0.38
N THR A 479 38.08 -1.18 -1.29
CA THR A 479 37.84 -1.60 -2.68
C THR A 479 38.61 -0.78 -3.71
N SER A 480 39.38 0.22 -3.26
CA SER A 480 40.27 1.03 -4.07
C SER A 480 41.43 0.21 -4.66
N LEU A 481 42.05 0.73 -5.71
CA LEU A 481 43.26 0.15 -6.29
C LEU A 481 44.39 0.09 -5.26
N ALA A 482 44.57 1.17 -4.49
CA ALA A 482 45.57 1.24 -3.42
C ALA A 482 45.37 0.16 -2.35
N ALA A 483 44.13 -0.07 -1.92
CA ALA A 483 43.83 -1.07 -0.89
C ALA A 483 43.91 -2.51 -1.41
N CYS A 484 43.40 -2.77 -2.62
CA CYS A 484 43.33 -4.13 -3.16
C CYS A 484 44.62 -4.59 -3.84
N ARG A 485 45.40 -3.68 -4.43
CA ARG A 485 46.58 -3.97 -5.26
C ARG A 485 47.66 -2.89 -5.08
N PRO A 486 48.30 -2.80 -3.91
CA PRO A 486 49.35 -1.81 -3.65
C PRO A 486 50.55 -1.95 -4.60
N ASP A 487 50.82 -3.17 -5.09
CA ASP A 487 51.82 -3.45 -6.11
C ASP A 487 51.55 -2.71 -7.44
N LEU A 488 50.28 -2.67 -7.85
CA LEU A 488 49.87 -1.94 -9.04
C LEU A 488 49.63 -0.45 -8.77
N ALA A 489 49.24 -0.09 -7.55
CA ALA A 489 49.14 1.32 -7.17
C ALA A 489 50.49 2.05 -7.30
N ALA A 490 51.62 1.35 -7.07
CA ALA A 490 52.96 1.88 -7.31
C ALA A 490 53.27 2.14 -8.81
N GLU A 491 52.63 1.41 -9.73
CA GLU A 491 52.73 1.64 -11.18
C GLU A 491 51.73 2.72 -11.68
N TYR A 492 50.86 3.24 -10.81
CA TYR A 492 49.81 4.20 -11.17
C TYR A 492 50.33 5.65 -11.13
N VAL A 493 50.30 6.35 -12.26
CA VAL A 493 50.91 7.69 -12.36
C VAL A 493 50.07 8.75 -11.65
N ALA A 494 50.75 9.66 -10.93
CA ALA A 494 50.16 10.73 -10.08
C ALA A 494 49.42 11.87 -10.83
N GLY A 495 49.13 11.71 -12.14
CA GLY A 495 48.44 12.71 -12.97
C GLY A 495 47.14 12.20 -13.61
N ASN A 496 46.63 11.04 -13.19
CA ASN A 496 45.34 10.55 -13.64
C ASN A 496 44.19 11.35 -13.02
N GLU A 497 43.03 11.39 -13.70
CA GLU A 497 41.82 12.11 -13.23
C GLU A 497 41.34 11.66 -11.83
N ARG A 498 41.63 10.42 -11.44
CA ARG A 498 41.31 9.85 -10.13
C ARG A 498 42.57 9.28 -9.50
N SER A 499 42.71 9.44 -8.19
CA SER A 499 43.77 8.84 -7.38
C SER A 499 43.62 7.31 -7.31
N ALA A 500 44.67 6.61 -6.88
CA ALA A 500 44.62 5.16 -6.64
C ALA A 500 43.68 4.78 -5.47
N ASP A 501 43.44 5.71 -4.54
CA ASP A 501 42.51 5.53 -3.41
C ASP A 501 41.04 5.74 -3.81
N ASP A 502 40.82 6.51 -4.88
CA ASP A 502 39.47 6.87 -5.33
C ASP A 502 39.00 6.07 -6.55
N ILE A 503 39.75 5.06 -7.00
CA ILE A 503 39.39 4.24 -8.17
C ILE A 503 39.42 2.74 -7.85
N GLY A 504 38.39 2.00 -8.25
CA GLY A 504 38.26 0.58 -7.94
C GLY A 504 38.91 -0.33 -8.99
N ILE A 505 39.35 -1.52 -8.57
CA ILE A 505 40.06 -2.49 -9.43
C ILE A 505 39.27 -2.99 -10.65
N GLY A 506 37.95 -2.83 -10.66
CA GLY A 506 37.06 -3.19 -11.77
C GLY A 506 36.81 -2.07 -12.79
N SER A 507 37.40 -0.88 -12.60
CA SER A 507 37.11 0.30 -13.39
C SER A 507 37.42 0.13 -14.89
N HIS A 508 36.54 0.68 -15.72
CA HIS A 508 36.72 0.81 -17.16
C HIS A 508 37.51 2.06 -17.56
N ALA A 509 37.92 2.89 -16.60
CA ALA A 509 38.71 4.09 -16.88
C ALA A 509 40.02 3.74 -17.59
N ARG A 510 40.37 4.53 -18.61
CA ARG A 510 41.70 4.50 -19.23
C ARG A 510 42.64 5.36 -18.40
N VAL A 511 43.62 4.73 -17.79
CA VAL A 511 44.58 5.38 -16.88
C VAL A 511 46.00 5.22 -17.42
N LEU A 512 46.86 6.14 -17.04
CA LEU A 512 48.29 6.12 -17.35
C LEU A 512 49.04 5.29 -16.30
N TRP A 513 49.80 4.32 -16.78
CA TRP A 513 50.67 3.44 -16.01
C TRP A 513 52.13 3.75 -16.30
N ARG A 514 53.02 3.52 -15.33
CA ARG A 514 54.47 3.56 -15.49
C ARG A 514 55.07 2.23 -15.04
N CYS A 515 55.83 1.59 -15.92
CA CYS A 515 56.34 0.25 -15.66
C CYS A 515 57.42 0.31 -14.59
N SER A 516 57.29 -0.49 -13.54
CA SER A 516 58.30 -0.63 -12.48
C SER A 516 59.65 -1.15 -12.99
N THR A 517 59.65 -1.96 -14.06
CA THR A 517 60.86 -2.57 -14.62
C THR A 517 61.59 -1.69 -15.63
N CYS A 518 60.87 -1.07 -16.58
CA CYS A 518 61.49 -0.37 -17.70
C CYS A 518 61.10 1.12 -17.79
N ALA A 519 60.38 1.64 -16.80
CA ALA A 519 59.86 3.01 -16.73
C ALA A 519 58.98 3.48 -17.90
N TYR A 520 58.64 2.60 -18.85
CA TYR A 520 57.78 2.93 -19.99
C TYR A 520 56.38 3.29 -19.49
N GLU A 521 55.85 4.40 -20.01
CA GLU A 521 54.51 4.87 -19.68
C GLU A 521 53.50 4.51 -20.77
N TRP A 522 52.32 4.02 -20.37
CA TRP A 522 51.27 3.65 -21.33
C TRP A 522 49.87 3.83 -20.77
N ARG A 523 48.92 4.12 -21.66
CA ARG A 523 47.50 4.19 -21.32
C ARG A 523 46.82 2.84 -21.53
N ALA A 524 46.14 2.35 -20.50
CA ALA A 524 45.35 1.12 -20.57
C ALA A 524 44.09 1.21 -19.71
N ILE A 525 43.09 0.40 -20.03
CA ILE A 525 41.90 0.24 -19.18
C ILE A 525 42.33 -0.45 -17.88
N LEU A 526 41.99 0.15 -16.73
CA LEU A 526 42.44 -0.30 -15.41
C LEU A 526 42.16 -1.78 -15.16
N ARG A 527 40.92 -2.25 -15.37
CA ARG A 527 40.55 -3.68 -15.18
C ARG A 527 41.39 -4.68 -15.99
N SER A 528 41.99 -4.25 -17.11
CA SER A 528 42.83 -5.13 -17.94
C SER A 528 44.17 -5.43 -17.25
N ARG A 529 44.75 -4.45 -16.55
CA ARG A 529 45.97 -4.65 -15.75
C ARG A 529 45.65 -5.41 -14.46
N THR A 530 44.60 -5.02 -13.74
CA THR A 530 44.30 -5.54 -12.40
C THR A 530 43.66 -6.93 -12.40
N ARG A 531 42.66 -7.19 -13.26
CA ARG A 531 41.92 -8.47 -13.30
C ARG A 531 42.43 -9.42 -14.38
N SER A 532 42.81 -8.89 -15.54
CA SER A 532 43.25 -9.73 -16.68
C SER A 532 44.77 -9.95 -16.70
N GLY A 533 45.53 -9.29 -15.81
CA GLY A 533 46.98 -9.45 -15.71
C GLY A 533 47.76 -8.90 -16.91
N ALA A 534 47.16 -8.07 -17.76
CA ALA A 534 47.85 -7.52 -18.94
C ALA A 534 49.06 -6.68 -18.50
N GLY A 535 50.24 -6.98 -19.07
CA GLY A 535 51.55 -6.40 -18.73
C GLY A 535 51.88 -5.06 -19.41
N CYS A 536 53.05 -4.52 -19.07
CA CYS A 536 53.66 -3.44 -19.83
C CYS A 536 53.89 -3.88 -21.29
N PRO A 537 53.39 -3.13 -22.29
CA PRO A 537 53.56 -3.50 -23.69
C PRO A 537 55.01 -3.40 -24.16
N ALA A 538 55.86 -2.57 -23.53
CA ALA A 538 57.29 -2.50 -23.85
C ALA A 538 58.03 -3.78 -23.43
N CYS A 539 57.83 -4.24 -22.19
CA CYS A 539 58.39 -5.51 -21.70
C CYS A 539 57.88 -6.72 -22.51
N ALA A 540 56.61 -6.70 -22.91
CA ALA A 540 56.04 -7.74 -23.77
C ALA A 540 56.47 -7.64 -25.25
N GLY A 541 57.29 -6.64 -25.61
CA GLY A 541 57.74 -6.42 -26.98
C GLY A 541 56.61 -6.07 -27.96
N LYS A 542 55.58 -5.36 -27.53
CA LYS A 542 54.44 -4.97 -28.39
C LYS A 542 54.58 -3.56 -28.97
N VAL A 543 55.49 -2.74 -28.46
CA VAL A 543 55.70 -1.35 -28.89
C VAL A 543 57.18 -1.06 -29.15
N ALA A 544 57.45 -0.06 -30.00
CA ALA A 544 58.78 0.48 -30.19
C ALA A 544 59.18 1.32 -28.97
N THR A 545 60.42 1.18 -28.51
CA THR A 545 61.01 2.01 -27.44
C THR A 545 62.23 2.73 -27.98
N ALA A 546 62.78 3.70 -27.23
CA ALA A 546 64.00 4.42 -27.62
C ALA A 546 65.18 3.47 -27.94
N SER A 547 65.28 2.34 -27.23
CA SER A 547 66.33 1.32 -27.44
C SER A 547 65.93 0.18 -28.37
N VAL A 548 64.64 -0.03 -28.64
CA VAL A 548 64.13 -1.18 -29.41
C VAL A 548 63.15 -0.71 -30.48
N ASN A 549 63.69 -0.03 -31.48
CA ASN A 549 63.01 0.39 -32.71
C ASN A 549 63.86 0.08 -33.95
N LEU A 550 63.30 0.24 -35.15
CA LEU A 550 64.00 -0.10 -36.39
C LEU A 550 65.24 0.77 -36.62
N ALA A 551 65.18 2.07 -36.33
CA ALA A 551 66.32 2.97 -36.47
C ALA A 551 67.48 2.58 -35.55
N ALA A 552 67.18 2.28 -34.29
CA ALA A 552 68.16 1.95 -33.27
C ALA A 552 68.82 0.59 -33.50
N VAL A 553 68.05 -0.42 -33.92
CA VAL A 553 68.56 -1.80 -34.05
C VAL A 553 69.08 -2.10 -35.46
N TYR A 554 68.49 -1.50 -36.51
CA TYR A 554 68.87 -1.74 -37.91
C TYR A 554 69.02 -0.43 -38.68
N PRO A 555 70.01 0.43 -38.35
CA PRO A 555 70.19 1.75 -38.97
C PRO A 555 70.37 1.67 -40.49
N ALA A 556 71.05 0.64 -41.00
CA ALA A 556 71.20 0.42 -42.45
C ALA A 556 69.86 0.14 -43.14
N VAL A 557 68.99 -0.67 -42.54
CA VAL A 557 67.64 -0.93 -43.09
C VAL A 557 66.77 0.31 -42.96
N ALA A 558 66.81 0.99 -41.82
CA ALA A 558 66.10 2.24 -41.58
C ALA A 558 66.48 3.35 -42.58
N SER A 559 67.74 3.40 -43.03
CA SER A 559 68.19 4.36 -44.06
C SER A 559 67.50 4.20 -45.41
N THR A 560 66.92 3.02 -45.68
CA THR A 560 66.14 2.74 -46.90
C THR A 560 64.66 3.08 -46.77
N TRP A 561 64.25 3.76 -45.69
CA TRP A 561 62.86 4.15 -45.46
C TRP A 561 62.41 5.28 -46.38
N HIS A 562 61.23 5.15 -46.99
CA HIS A 562 60.69 6.23 -47.83
C HIS A 562 59.93 7.25 -46.97
N LEU A 563 60.58 8.37 -46.62
CA LEU A 563 60.01 9.38 -45.72
C LEU A 563 58.69 9.99 -46.23
N ALA A 564 58.62 10.40 -47.50
CA ALA A 564 57.43 11.08 -48.02
C ALA A 564 56.20 10.17 -48.13
N LEU A 565 56.35 8.94 -48.64
CA LEU A 565 55.23 8.01 -48.85
C LEU A 565 54.71 7.34 -47.57
N ASN A 566 55.47 7.39 -46.47
CA ASN A 566 55.05 6.86 -45.17
C ASN A 566 54.38 7.91 -44.27
N GLY A 567 54.17 9.14 -44.75
CA GLY A 567 53.51 10.21 -44.00
C GLY A 567 54.28 10.56 -42.73
N GLU A 568 53.62 10.54 -41.57
CA GLU A 568 54.24 10.83 -40.27
C GLU A 568 55.02 9.64 -39.67
N LEU A 569 54.86 8.43 -40.21
CA LEU A 569 55.50 7.24 -39.64
C LEU A 569 57.01 7.24 -39.92
N ARG A 570 57.81 7.13 -38.85
CA ARG A 570 59.28 7.06 -38.89
C ARG A 570 59.79 5.65 -38.53
N PRO A 571 61.03 5.31 -38.91
CA PRO A 571 61.66 4.04 -38.50
C PRO A 571 61.70 3.84 -36.98
N ASP A 572 61.86 4.91 -36.22
CA ASP A 572 61.87 4.93 -34.76
C ASP A 572 60.50 4.63 -34.11
N ASP A 573 59.40 4.72 -34.87
CA ASP A 573 58.04 4.37 -34.42
C ASP A 573 57.71 2.88 -34.56
N VAL A 574 58.54 2.11 -35.26
CA VAL A 574 58.25 0.71 -35.60
C VAL A 574 59.27 -0.26 -35.03
N ARG A 575 58.80 -1.42 -34.55
CA ARG A 575 59.69 -2.51 -34.14
C ARG A 575 60.25 -3.24 -35.37
N PRO A 576 61.49 -3.77 -35.30
CA PRO A 576 62.06 -4.60 -36.37
C PRO A 576 61.23 -5.84 -36.74
N LYS A 577 60.48 -6.42 -35.79
CA LYS A 577 59.61 -7.60 -36.01
C LYS A 577 58.19 -7.24 -36.49
N SER A 578 57.94 -5.99 -36.87
CA SER A 578 56.60 -5.55 -37.27
C SER A 578 56.18 -6.11 -38.63
N ASN A 579 54.94 -6.59 -38.73
CA ASN A 579 54.31 -6.96 -40.01
C ASN A 579 53.72 -5.74 -40.76
N LYS A 580 53.94 -4.52 -40.26
CA LYS A 580 53.43 -3.31 -40.90
C LYS A 580 54.06 -3.16 -42.29
N ILE A 581 53.23 -3.02 -43.31
CA ILE A 581 53.65 -2.77 -44.69
C ILE A 581 53.90 -1.27 -44.83
N VAL A 582 55.11 -0.90 -45.24
CA VAL A 582 55.54 0.49 -45.43
C VAL A 582 56.26 0.63 -46.78
N TRP A 583 56.46 1.87 -47.20
CA TRP A 583 57.22 2.19 -48.40
C TRP A 583 58.71 2.25 -48.11
N TRP A 584 59.49 1.62 -48.98
CA TRP A 584 60.95 1.55 -48.94
C TRP A 584 61.51 2.11 -50.24
N LEU A 585 62.71 2.66 -50.17
CA LEU A 585 63.57 2.92 -51.31
C LEU A 585 64.41 1.68 -51.58
N CYS A 586 64.41 1.19 -52.81
CA CYS A 586 65.20 0.02 -53.19
C CYS A 586 66.70 0.36 -53.08
N PRO A 587 67.50 -0.39 -52.32
CA PRO A 587 68.94 -0.13 -52.23
C PRO A 587 69.68 -0.38 -53.54
N ASP A 588 69.11 -1.21 -54.44
CA ASP A 588 69.75 -1.60 -55.69
C ASP A 588 69.43 -0.64 -56.85
N CYS A 589 68.24 -0.03 -56.87
CA CYS A 589 67.77 0.78 -57.99
C CYS A 589 67.11 2.11 -57.61
N GLY A 590 67.03 2.45 -56.32
CA GLY A 590 66.40 3.67 -55.82
C GLY A 590 64.86 3.69 -55.85
N GLU A 591 64.23 2.86 -56.67
CA GLU A 591 62.77 2.85 -56.84
C GLU A 591 61.99 2.53 -55.56
N SER A 592 60.84 3.17 -55.42
CA SER A 592 59.94 2.96 -54.27
C SER A 592 59.19 1.62 -54.37
N TYR A 593 59.04 0.91 -53.27
CA TYR A 593 58.26 -0.33 -53.21
C TYR A 593 57.66 -0.58 -51.82
N LYS A 594 56.60 -1.38 -51.75
CA LYS A 594 55.98 -1.79 -50.49
C LYS A 594 56.56 -3.11 -49.98
N GLY A 595 56.79 -3.20 -48.67
CA GLY A 595 57.22 -4.42 -47.99
C GLY A 595 57.00 -4.34 -46.49
N THR A 596 56.93 -5.48 -45.81
CA THR A 596 56.83 -5.50 -44.34
C THR A 596 58.18 -5.15 -43.70
N VAL A 597 58.14 -4.57 -42.49
CA VAL A 597 59.38 -4.29 -41.73
C VAL A 597 60.14 -5.57 -41.42
N VAL A 598 59.45 -6.63 -40.99
CA VAL A 598 60.10 -7.92 -40.65
C VAL A 598 60.79 -8.58 -41.85
N ASP A 599 60.21 -8.51 -43.05
CA ASP A 599 60.81 -9.11 -44.25
C ASP A 599 62.08 -8.37 -44.70
N ARG A 600 62.14 -7.06 -44.45
CA ARG A 600 63.34 -6.24 -44.71
C ARG A 600 64.47 -6.56 -43.75
N VAL A 601 64.13 -6.72 -42.47
CA VAL A 601 65.10 -7.03 -41.41
C VAL A 601 65.63 -8.45 -41.52
N THR A 602 64.79 -9.42 -41.86
CA THR A 602 65.18 -10.83 -42.04
C THR A 602 65.80 -11.13 -43.40
N ALA A 603 65.96 -10.10 -44.25
CA ALA A 603 66.46 -10.20 -45.64
C ALA A 603 65.69 -11.20 -46.53
N LYS A 604 64.44 -11.54 -46.17
CA LYS A 604 63.56 -12.36 -47.01
C LYS A 604 63.18 -11.63 -48.30
N HIS A 605 63.03 -10.30 -48.22
CA HIS A 605 62.84 -9.41 -49.35
C HIS A 605 63.80 -8.21 -49.25
N PRO A 606 65.08 -8.38 -49.67
CA PRO A 606 66.14 -7.39 -49.43
C PRO A 606 66.07 -6.17 -50.37
N CYS A 607 65.24 -6.21 -51.41
CA CYS A 607 65.07 -5.14 -52.40
C CYS A 607 63.70 -5.27 -53.08
N CYS A 608 63.40 -4.39 -54.04
CA CYS A 608 62.17 -4.45 -54.82
C CYS A 608 62.08 -5.75 -55.65
N GLY A 609 60.85 -6.15 -56.01
CA GLY A 609 60.59 -7.42 -56.72
C GLY A 609 61.39 -7.64 -58.01
N PRO A 610 61.62 -6.61 -58.87
CA PRO A 610 62.52 -6.72 -60.01
C PRO A 610 63.98 -7.04 -59.63
N CYS A 611 64.58 -6.27 -58.72
CA CYS A 611 65.96 -6.49 -58.27
C CYS A 611 66.14 -7.84 -57.57
N ALA A 612 65.14 -8.27 -56.80
CA ALA A 612 65.16 -9.58 -56.14
C ALA A 612 65.20 -10.74 -57.16
N ARG A 613 64.46 -10.62 -58.28
CA ARG A 613 64.48 -11.61 -59.37
C ARG A 613 65.83 -11.63 -60.10
N ILE A 614 66.46 -10.46 -60.29
CA ILE A 614 67.81 -10.37 -60.86
C ILE A 614 68.81 -11.10 -59.95
N ARG A 615 68.84 -10.77 -58.65
CA ARG A 615 69.70 -11.44 -57.66
C ARG A 615 69.52 -12.97 -57.66
N ALA A 616 68.27 -13.44 -57.70
CA ALA A 616 67.98 -14.87 -57.71
C ALA A 616 68.48 -15.58 -58.98
N ARG A 617 68.47 -14.91 -60.14
CA ARG A 617 69.04 -15.44 -61.39
C ARG A 617 70.56 -15.51 -61.34
N THR A 618 71.23 -14.48 -60.81
CA THR A 618 72.69 -14.44 -60.68
C THR A 618 73.24 -15.51 -59.71
N LEU A 619 72.47 -15.90 -58.70
CA LEU A 619 72.83 -16.97 -57.75
C LEU A 619 72.59 -18.39 -58.29
N ARG A 620 71.70 -18.58 -59.27
CA ARG A 620 71.41 -19.90 -59.88
C ARG A 620 72.28 -20.19 -61.11
N GLY A 621 72.99 -19.19 -61.63
CA GLY A 621 73.91 -19.31 -62.76
C GLY A 621 75.39 -19.36 -62.35
N LYS A 622 75.68 -19.72 -61.11
CA LYS A 622 77.03 -20.00 -60.58
C LYS A 622 77.16 -21.45 -60.19
#